data_AF-A0A2D4XGH6-F1
#
_entry.id   AF-A0A2D4XGH6-F1
#
_cell.length_a   1.000
_cell.length_b   1.000
_cell.length_c   1.000
_cell.angle_alpha   90.00
_cell.angle_beta   90.00
_cell.angle_gamma   90.00
#
_symmetry.space_group_name_H-M   'P 1'
#
loop_
_entity.id
_entity.type
_entity.pdbx_description
1 polymer ?
#
loop_
_entity_poly.entity_id
_entity_poly.type
_entity_poly.pdbx_seq_one_letter_code
_entity_poly.pdbx_strand_id
1 'polypeptide(L)'
;MPIHEIRESIEFKTITTNNQGLAIVQKEINLQEAMSHKMLQCDAYLDNSKYSTTEDNVIIELLVTPHPVILTDMAIGGFGNRAPAAALDTVLFKQTMMSGVAGSTEPSVTEFPNRFISARPTFTWYTPRLYLTLVVHGPRGTEVSEFGLTVYCAVEHKRISFTTYALGMIREYNIAQIAAVMSNGRFIEPSRNVGQTYPMWQYGGIRPELMMKSDAFAEFFYSTSSTDSQKTVDPFNLRIFAKLGRQMVPNLEAFGTAGDVKGDVPDWITMALPEGVESGPIRDQWPPTKYADNGNLLTL
;
A
#
# COMPACT_ATOMS: atom_id res chain seq x y z
N MET A 1 18.79 12.51 32.60
CA MET A 1 18.13 11.20 32.44
C MET A 1 19.25 10.18 32.31
N PRO A 2 19.29 9.11 33.13
CA PRO A 2 20.37 8.12 33.05
C PRO A 2 20.22 7.32 31.76
N ILE A 3 21.30 7.25 31.00
CA ILE A 3 21.44 6.31 29.88
C ILE A 3 21.94 5.00 30.48
N HIS A 4 21.25 3.91 30.19
CA HIS A 4 21.65 2.58 30.58
C HIS A 4 22.24 1.86 29.37
N GLU A 5 23.47 1.37 29.52
CA GLU A 5 24.15 0.58 28.50
C GLU A 5 23.89 -0.90 28.76
N ILE A 6 23.41 -1.59 27.74
CA ILE A 6 23.16 -3.03 27.76
C ILE A 6 24.13 -3.68 26.78
N ARG A 7 24.84 -4.71 27.25
CA ARG A 7 25.79 -5.51 26.46
C ARG A 7 25.46 -6.97 26.69
N GLU A 8 24.98 -7.63 25.66
CA GLU A 8 24.52 -9.01 25.75
C GLU A 8 25.04 -9.81 24.57
N SER A 9 25.48 -11.05 24.83
CA SER A 9 25.90 -11.97 23.77
C SER A 9 24.93 -13.14 23.60
N ILE A 10 24.87 -13.64 22.36
CA ILE A 10 24.27 -14.91 21.98
C ILE A 10 25.39 -15.76 21.37
N GLU A 11 25.74 -16.83 22.07
CA GLU A 11 26.80 -17.75 21.67
C GLU A 11 26.31 -19.19 21.79
N PHE A 12 26.64 -20.00 20.80
CA PHE A 12 26.36 -21.44 20.84
C PHE A 12 27.39 -22.21 20.03
N LYS A 13 27.71 -23.42 20.52
CA LYS A 13 28.64 -24.30 19.83
C LYS A 13 28.04 -24.88 18.56
N THR A 14 26.79 -25.33 18.61
CA THR A 14 26.08 -25.90 17.46
C THR A 14 24.58 -25.67 17.64
N ILE A 15 23.90 -25.30 16.56
CA ILE A 15 22.44 -25.32 16.44
C ILE A 15 22.06 -25.98 15.12
N THR A 16 20.98 -26.76 15.14
CA THR A 16 20.49 -27.49 13.98
C THR A 16 19.11 -27.00 13.57
N THR A 17 18.89 -26.76 12.28
CA THR A 17 17.56 -26.41 11.77
C THR A 17 16.59 -27.58 11.87
N ASN A 18 15.33 -27.27 12.11
CA ASN A 18 14.26 -28.26 12.18
C ASN A 18 13.91 -28.83 10.79
N ASN A 19 12.88 -29.69 10.71
CA ASN A 19 12.41 -30.27 9.44
C ASN A 19 11.90 -29.23 8.42
N GLN A 20 11.58 -28.01 8.86
CA GLN A 20 11.17 -26.89 8.02
C GLN A 20 12.32 -25.94 7.68
N GLY A 21 13.56 -26.25 8.09
CA GLY A 21 14.72 -25.42 7.81
C GLY A 21 14.85 -24.19 8.73
N LEU A 22 14.26 -24.24 9.92
CA LEU A 22 14.20 -23.13 10.87
C LEU A 22 14.82 -23.50 12.22
N ALA A 23 15.61 -22.59 12.81
CA ALA A 23 15.95 -22.61 14.22
C ALA A 23 15.81 -21.21 14.83
N ILE A 24 15.36 -21.12 16.08
CA ILE A 24 15.15 -19.84 16.77
C ILE A 24 15.90 -19.88 18.10
N VAL A 25 16.70 -18.84 18.35
CA VAL A 25 17.37 -18.59 19.62
C VAL A 25 16.88 -17.25 20.14
N GLN A 26 16.41 -17.21 21.38
CA GLN A 26 15.88 -15.97 21.97
C GLN A 26 16.45 -15.76 23.37
N LYS A 27 16.86 -14.52 23.64
CA LYS A 27 17.32 -14.05 24.94
C LYS A 27 16.43 -12.89 25.40
N GLU A 28 15.98 -12.94 26.64
CA GLU A 28 15.15 -11.90 27.26
C GLU A 28 16.00 -11.06 28.23
N ILE A 29 15.84 -9.74 28.13
CA ILE A 29 16.51 -8.74 28.98
C ILE A 29 15.40 -7.96 29.70
N ASN A 30 15.45 -7.97 31.03
CA ASN A 30 14.47 -7.25 31.84
C ASN A 30 14.87 -5.78 32.00
N LEU A 31 13.90 -4.89 31.80
CA LEU A 31 14.04 -3.44 31.99
C LEU A 31 13.20 -3.00 33.19
N GLN A 32 13.42 -1.75 33.63
CA GLN A 32 12.65 -1.18 34.74
C GLN A 32 11.19 -0.91 34.35
N GLU A 33 10.27 -1.36 35.19
CA GLU A 33 8.83 -1.15 35.02
C GLU A 33 8.40 0.31 35.23
N ALA A 34 7.22 0.65 34.72
CA ALA A 34 6.58 1.97 34.87
C ALA A 34 7.42 3.15 34.30
N MET A 35 8.22 2.88 33.27
CA MET A 35 9.01 3.89 32.56
C MET A 35 8.75 3.81 31.05
N SER A 36 8.99 4.91 30.35
CA SER A 36 9.20 4.86 28.91
C SER A 36 10.67 4.59 28.64
N HIS A 37 10.92 3.65 27.73
CA HIS A 37 12.22 3.31 27.20
C HIS A 37 12.39 3.94 25.83
N LYS A 38 13.59 4.40 25.52
CA LYS A 38 13.93 4.97 24.22
C LYS A 38 15.28 4.45 23.78
N MET A 39 15.34 3.87 22.58
CA MET A 39 16.59 3.37 22.03
C MET A 39 17.34 4.56 21.42
N LEU A 40 18.55 4.81 21.89
CA LEU A 40 19.40 5.88 21.36
C LEU A 40 20.33 5.34 20.28
N GLN A 41 20.87 4.16 20.51
CA GLN A 41 21.79 3.46 19.63
C GLN A 41 21.68 1.97 19.87
N CYS A 42 21.76 1.20 18.79
CA CYS A 42 21.94 -0.23 18.80
C CYS A 42 23.03 -0.57 17.80
N ASP A 43 23.91 -1.50 18.17
CA ASP A 43 24.89 -2.07 17.26
C ASP A 43 25.02 -3.56 17.57
N ALA A 44 25.36 -4.33 16.56
CA ALA A 44 25.59 -5.75 16.68
C ALA A 44 26.92 -6.10 16.01
N TYR A 45 27.72 -6.87 16.74
CA TYR A 45 29.06 -7.24 16.37
C TYR A 45 29.17 -8.76 16.30
N LEU A 46 29.69 -9.25 15.18
CA LEU A 46 29.88 -10.67 14.95
C LEU A 46 31.24 -11.07 15.56
N ASP A 47 31.21 -11.66 16.76
CA ASP A 47 32.43 -12.02 17.51
C ASP A 47 33.23 -13.13 16.82
N ASN A 48 32.53 -14.07 16.17
CA ASN A 48 33.15 -15.01 15.24
C ASN A 48 32.73 -14.72 13.79
N SER A 49 33.52 -13.90 13.10
CA SER A 49 33.29 -13.47 11.70
C SER A 49 33.20 -14.62 10.68
N LYS A 50 33.56 -15.85 11.06
CA LYS A 50 33.57 -17.04 10.19
C LYS A 50 32.94 -18.25 10.88
N TYR A 51 31.69 -18.12 11.32
CA TYR A 51 30.92 -19.29 11.77
C TYR A 51 30.81 -20.32 10.64
N SER A 52 30.73 -21.61 11.02
CA SER A 52 30.68 -22.70 10.04
C SER A 52 29.25 -23.13 9.78
N THR A 53 28.93 -23.40 8.52
CA THR A 53 27.64 -24.02 8.13
C THR A 53 27.87 -25.33 7.38
N THR A 54 26.99 -26.33 7.55
CA THR A 54 27.09 -27.59 6.79
C THR A 54 26.53 -27.47 5.37
N GLU A 55 25.62 -26.52 5.15
CA GLU A 55 24.90 -26.31 3.91
C GLU A 55 25.17 -24.90 3.33
N ASP A 56 24.90 -24.74 2.04
CA ASP A 56 24.96 -23.47 1.32
C ASP A 56 23.73 -22.60 1.63
N ASN A 57 23.85 -21.29 1.39
CA ASN A 57 22.76 -20.31 1.47
C ASN A 57 22.04 -20.26 2.83
N VAL A 58 22.79 -20.28 3.92
CA VAL A 58 22.24 -20.12 5.28
C VAL A 58 22.05 -18.64 5.57
N ILE A 59 20.83 -18.27 5.95
CA ILE A 59 20.46 -16.89 6.28
C ILE A 59 20.13 -16.81 7.77
N ILE A 60 20.73 -15.86 8.47
CA ILE A 60 20.47 -15.61 9.90
C ILE A 60 19.91 -14.20 10.03
N GLU A 61 18.73 -14.06 10.61
CA GLU A 61 18.11 -12.78 10.94
C GLU A 61 18.19 -12.52 12.45
N LEU A 62 18.87 -11.45 12.85
CA LEU A 62 18.87 -10.92 14.21
C LEU A 62 17.83 -9.81 14.34
N LEU A 63 17.00 -9.87 15.37
CA LEU A 63 16.00 -8.86 15.70
C LEU A 63 16.11 -8.44 17.16
N VAL A 64 15.95 -7.14 17.39
CA VAL A 64 15.80 -6.55 18.72
C VAL A 64 14.39 -5.97 18.81
N THR A 65 13.57 -6.54 19.68
CA THR A 65 12.14 -6.22 19.80
C THR A 65 11.68 -6.17 21.26
N PRO A 66 10.71 -5.33 21.64
CA PRO A 66 10.16 -5.31 22.99
C PRO A 66 9.18 -6.47 23.25
N HIS A 67 8.72 -7.15 22.20
CA HIS A 67 7.82 -8.30 22.27
C HIS A 67 8.43 -9.52 21.57
N PRO A 68 8.02 -10.75 21.92
CA PRO A 68 8.41 -11.94 21.18
C PRO A 68 8.05 -11.82 19.70
N VAL A 69 8.96 -12.26 18.83
CA VAL A 69 8.80 -12.15 17.38
C VAL A 69 7.80 -13.20 16.89
N ILE A 70 6.81 -12.77 16.12
CA ILE A 70 5.93 -13.64 15.33
C ILE A 70 6.48 -13.65 13.90
N LEU A 71 6.76 -14.85 13.38
CA LEU A 71 7.24 -15.03 12.00
C LEU A 71 6.12 -14.79 10.99
N THR A 72 6.48 -14.29 9.82
CA THR A 72 5.57 -14.00 8.72
C THR A 72 5.54 -15.15 7.72
N ASP A 73 4.43 -15.35 7.02
CA ASP A 73 4.30 -16.40 5.99
C ASP A 73 5.12 -16.13 4.72
N MET A 74 5.84 -15.00 4.66
CA MET A 74 6.71 -14.67 3.54
C MET A 74 7.98 -15.52 3.55
N ALA A 75 8.45 -15.85 2.35
CA ALA A 75 9.72 -16.54 2.18
C ALA A 75 10.93 -15.58 2.14
N ILE A 76 12.09 -16.07 2.57
CA ILE A 76 13.41 -15.44 2.47
C ILE A 76 14.41 -16.45 1.89
N GLY A 77 15.06 -16.13 0.78
CA GLY A 77 16.01 -17.05 0.13
C GLY A 77 15.43 -18.42 -0.26
N GLY A 78 14.11 -18.51 -0.46
CA GLY A 78 13.41 -19.78 -0.73
C GLY A 78 12.92 -20.53 0.53
N PHE A 79 13.28 -20.07 1.73
CA PHE A 79 12.81 -20.61 3.01
C PHE A 79 11.57 -19.86 3.49
N GLY A 80 10.55 -20.56 3.98
CA GLY A 80 9.37 -19.93 4.58
C GLY A 80 9.66 -19.30 5.96
N ASN A 81 8.64 -18.67 6.55
CA ASN A 81 8.65 -18.15 7.92
C ASN A 81 9.67 -17.02 8.18
N ARG A 82 9.76 -16.02 7.29
CA ARG A 82 10.68 -14.89 7.46
C ARG A 82 10.34 -14.06 8.70
N ALA A 83 11.35 -13.49 9.35
CA ALA A 83 11.16 -12.50 10.39
C ALA A 83 10.39 -11.24 9.89
N PRO A 84 9.71 -10.50 10.79
CA PRO A 84 8.94 -9.32 10.41
C PRO A 84 9.82 -8.25 9.74
N ALA A 85 9.16 -7.38 8.97
CA ALA A 85 9.82 -6.30 8.28
C ALA A 85 10.37 -5.26 9.28
N ALA A 86 11.52 -4.65 8.95
CA ALA A 86 12.14 -3.63 9.79
C ALA A 86 11.34 -2.31 9.86
N ALA A 87 10.33 -2.14 9.00
CA ALA A 87 9.43 -0.99 9.02
C ALA A 87 8.38 -1.04 10.15
N LEU A 88 8.29 -2.15 10.87
CA LEU A 88 7.33 -2.32 11.95
C LEU A 88 7.83 -1.63 13.22
N ASP A 89 7.00 -0.81 13.86
CA ASP A 89 7.39 0.05 15.00
C ASP A 89 8.00 -0.72 16.19
N THR A 90 7.68 -2.01 16.35
CA THR A 90 8.23 -2.87 17.41
C THR A 90 9.57 -3.50 17.03
N VAL A 91 10.03 -3.38 15.77
CA VAL A 91 11.37 -3.82 15.35
C VAL A 91 12.33 -2.65 15.50
N LEU A 92 13.12 -2.68 16.58
CA LEU A 92 14.02 -1.59 16.94
C LEU A 92 15.33 -1.68 16.14
N PHE A 93 15.83 -2.90 15.95
CA PHE A 93 17.01 -3.21 15.15
C PHE A 93 16.80 -4.55 14.43
N LYS A 94 17.27 -4.63 13.19
CA LYS A 94 17.26 -5.85 12.39
C LYS A 94 18.57 -5.97 11.62
N GLN A 95 19.19 -7.14 11.66
CA GLN A 95 20.36 -7.46 10.85
C GLN A 95 20.15 -8.81 10.19
N THR A 96 20.48 -8.89 8.90
CA THR A 96 20.46 -10.13 8.13
C THR A 96 21.88 -10.47 7.74
N MET A 97 22.28 -11.71 8.01
CA MET A 97 23.57 -12.29 7.69
C MET A 97 23.32 -13.43 6.71
N MET A 98 24.06 -13.50 5.62
CA MET A 98 23.93 -14.59 4.65
C MET A 98 25.30 -15.22 4.42
N SER A 99 25.37 -16.54 4.66
CA SER A 99 26.49 -17.38 4.25
C SER A 99 26.14 -18.03 2.91
N GLY A 100 26.87 -17.67 1.85
CA GLY A 100 26.59 -18.16 0.50
C GLY A 100 27.11 -19.57 0.21
N VAL A 101 28.11 -20.03 0.97
CA VAL A 101 28.80 -21.32 0.74
C VAL A 101 29.02 -22.04 2.08
N ALA A 102 28.84 -23.35 2.08
CA ALA A 102 29.11 -24.23 3.20
C ALA A 102 30.58 -24.14 3.67
N GLY A 103 30.79 -24.37 4.96
CA GLY A 103 32.07 -24.20 5.64
C GLY A 103 32.18 -22.86 6.38
N SER A 104 33.41 -22.48 6.73
CA SER A 104 33.72 -21.26 7.48
C SER A 104 33.95 -20.08 6.54
N THR A 105 32.87 -19.40 6.17
CA THR A 105 32.92 -18.23 5.29
C THR A 105 32.49 -16.97 6.03
N GLU A 106 32.96 -15.82 5.54
CA GLU A 106 32.52 -14.53 6.07
C GLU A 106 31.15 -14.20 5.47
N PRO A 107 30.12 -13.96 6.31
CA PRO A 107 28.78 -13.72 5.82
C PRO A 107 28.64 -12.30 5.26
N SER A 108 27.80 -12.12 4.24
CA SER A 108 27.36 -10.79 3.86
C SER A 108 26.36 -10.27 4.90
N VAL A 109 26.61 -9.08 5.43
CA VAL A 109 25.80 -8.48 6.50
C VAL A 109 25.06 -7.24 5.97
N THR A 110 23.76 -7.17 6.25
CA THR A 110 22.94 -5.98 6.03
C THR A 110 22.18 -5.64 7.30
N GLU A 111 22.19 -4.37 7.70
CA GLU A 111 21.61 -3.90 8.96
C GLU A 111 20.62 -2.75 8.76
N PHE A 112 19.64 -2.69 9.67
CA PHE A 112 18.71 -1.59 9.83
C PHE A 112 18.53 -1.32 11.33
N PRO A 113 18.61 -0.06 11.77
CA PRO A 113 19.02 1.13 11.03
C PRO A 113 20.49 1.05 10.57
N ASN A 114 20.81 1.64 9.42
CA ASN A 114 22.19 1.67 8.92
C ASN A 114 23.05 2.66 9.73
N ARG A 115 24.28 2.27 10.09
CA ARG A 115 25.32 3.09 10.74
C ARG A 115 25.49 4.52 10.21
N PHE A 116 25.20 4.78 8.92
CA PHE A 116 25.39 6.10 8.29
C PHE A 116 24.21 7.07 8.47
N ILE A 117 23.03 6.61 8.90
CA ILE A 117 21.89 7.50 9.12
C ILE A 117 22.06 8.15 10.50
N SER A 118 22.62 9.37 10.52
CA SER A 118 22.82 10.21 11.71
C SER A 118 21.51 10.59 12.43
N ALA A 119 20.34 10.25 11.88
CA ALA A 119 19.08 10.37 12.59
C ALA A 119 18.97 9.19 13.56
N ARG A 120 19.45 9.38 14.80
CA ARG A 120 19.26 8.44 15.91
C ARG A 120 17.78 8.07 15.97
N PRO A 121 17.37 6.86 15.56
CA PRO A 121 15.98 6.54 15.46
C PRO A 121 15.42 6.47 16.88
N THR A 122 14.53 7.40 17.21
CA THR A 122 13.98 7.56 18.55
C THR A 122 12.77 6.67 18.73
N PHE A 123 12.92 5.37 18.58
CA PHE A 123 11.86 4.43 18.90
C PHE A 123 11.65 4.41 20.41
N THR A 124 10.44 4.71 20.84
CA THR A 124 10.04 4.69 22.25
C THR A 124 9.11 3.52 22.50
N TRP A 125 9.38 2.73 23.53
CA TRP A 125 8.50 1.66 23.97
C TRP A 125 8.26 1.68 25.48
N TYR A 126 7.28 0.93 25.94
CA TYR A 126 6.80 0.92 27.32
C TYR A 126 6.90 -0.47 27.97
N THR A 127 6.93 -1.55 27.19
CA THR A 127 7.10 -2.90 27.76
C THR A 127 8.45 -3.03 28.50
N PRO A 128 8.48 -3.55 29.74
CA PRO A 128 9.68 -3.63 30.57
C PRO A 128 10.61 -4.81 30.18
N ARG A 129 10.62 -5.17 28.90
CA ARG A 129 11.35 -6.32 28.38
C ARG A 129 11.91 -5.98 27.01
N LEU A 130 13.07 -6.55 26.71
CA LEU A 130 13.73 -6.48 25.43
C LEU A 130 14.16 -7.90 25.03
N TYR A 131 13.80 -8.31 23.83
CA TYR A 131 14.13 -9.62 23.29
C TYR A 131 15.18 -9.46 22.20
N LEU A 132 16.24 -10.26 22.30
CA LEU A 132 17.18 -10.52 21.23
C LEU A 132 16.78 -11.85 20.61
N THR A 133 16.29 -11.82 19.37
CA THR A 133 15.83 -13.01 18.66
C THR A 133 16.73 -13.25 17.45
N LEU A 134 17.29 -14.44 17.36
CA LEU A 134 18.06 -14.91 16.22
C LEU A 134 17.27 -16.02 15.53
N VAL A 135 17.00 -15.82 14.24
CA VAL A 135 16.26 -16.75 13.40
C VAL A 135 17.20 -17.28 12.33
N VAL A 136 17.50 -18.58 12.38
CA VAL A 136 18.34 -19.28 11.40
C VAL A 136 17.46 -19.94 10.36
N HIS A 137 17.71 -19.64 9.09
CA HIS A 137 17.13 -20.25 7.92
C HIS A 137 18.20 -21.03 7.17
N GLY A 138 17.90 -22.28 6.83
CA GLY A 138 18.76 -23.10 5.97
C GLY A 138 18.03 -24.36 5.55
N PRO A 139 18.62 -25.18 4.67
CA PRO A 139 18.09 -26.51 4.36
C PRO A 139 17.84 -27.35 5.61
N ARG A 140 17.04 -28.41 5.48
CA ARG A 140 16.70 -29.30 6.60
C ARG A 140 17.97 -29.94 7.18
N GLY A 141 18.15 -29.83 8.49
CA GLY A 141 19.31 -30.42 9.17
C GLY A 141 20.60 -29.62 9.00
N THR A 142 20.51 -28.37 8.53
CA THR A 142 21.66 -27.45 8.51
C THR A 142 22.17 -27.26 9.93
N GLU A 143 23.46 -27.47 10.11
CA GLU A 143 24.14 -27.17 11.37
C GLU A 143 24.90 -25.86 11.21
N VAL A 144 24.64 -24.91 12.12
CA VAL A 144 25.46 -23.71 12.30
C VAL A 144 26.30 -23.91 13.55
N SER A 145 27.62 -23.86 13.38
CA SER A 145 28.58 -24.13 14.45
C SER A 145 29.46 -22.91 14.73
N GLU A 146 29.88 -22.82 16.00
CA GLU A 146 30.79 -21.79 16.51
C GLU A 146 30.27 -20.37 16.30
N PHE A 147 28.97 -20.15 16.50
CA PHE A 147 28.38 -18.83 16.35
C PHE A 147 28.55 -18.02 17.63
N GLY A 148 28.96 -16.76 17.48
CA GLY A 148 29.05 -15.79 18.56
C GLY A 148 28.75 -14.39 18.05
N LEU A 149 27.82 -13.71 18.73
CA LEU A 149 27.42 -12.35 18.41
C LEU A 149 27.12 -11.56 19.68
N THR A 150 27.60 -10.33 19.72
CA THR A 150 27.36 -9.36 20.80
C THR A 150 26.48 -8.24 20.30
N VAL A 151 25.46 -7.89 21.08
CA VAL A 151 24.59 -6.74 20.85
C VAL A 151 24.84 -5.68 21.93
N TYR A 152 25.06 -4.45 21.48
CA TYR A 152 25.13 -3.26 22.32
C TYR A 152 23.87 -2.42 22.12
N CYS A 153 23.20 -2.04 23.22
CA CYS A 153 22.07 -1.12 23.19
C CYS A 153 22.25 -0.01 24.23
N ALA A 154 22.12 1.24 23.81
CA ALA A 154 22.03 2.40 24.69
C ALA A 154 20.55 2.80 24.83
N VAL A 155 20.00 2.64 26.04
CA VAL A 155 18.59 2.89 26.34
C VAL A 155 18.44 4.05 27.31
N GLU A 156 17.62 5.03 26.97
CA GLU A 156 17.22 6.10 27.87
C GLU A 156 15.94 5.72 28.61
N HIS A 157 15.96 5.82 29.94
CA HIS A 157 14.81 5.60 30.80
C HIS A 157 14.22 6.92 31.25
N LYS A 158 12.91 7.11 31.02
CA LYS A 158 12.17 8.28 31.49
C LYS A 158 10.94 7.83 32.28
N ARG A 159 10.79 8.37 33.49
CA ARG A 159 9.58 8.17 34.30
C ARG A 159 8.39 8.89 33.66
N ILE A 160 7.26 8.20 33.61
CA ILE A 160 6.02 8.68 32.99
C ILE A 160 4.84 8.40 33.92
N SER A 161 3.68 8.98 33.63
CA SER A 161 2.45 8.66 34.36
C SER A 161 2.01 7.22 34.07
N PHE A 162 1.36 6.59 35.06
CA PHE A 162 0.85 5.22 34.93
C PHE A 162 -0.13 5.07 33.76
N THR A 163 -0.99 6.07 33.51
CA THR A 163 -1.94 6.04 32.40
C THR A 163 -1.24 6.00 31.04
N THR A 164 -0.19 6.79 30.84
CA THR A 164 0.60 6.78 29.60
C THR A 164 1.32 5.45 29.42
N TYR A 165 1.90 4.91 30.50
CA TYR A 165 2.54 3.59 30.50
C TYR A 165 1.56 2.48 30.10
N ALA A 166 0.39 2.42 30.75
CA ALA A 166 -0.61 1.38 30.50
C ALA A 166 -1.18 1.44 29.06
N LEU A 167 -1.54 2.63 28.58
CA LEU A 167 -2.01 2.81 27.19
C LEU A 167 -0.91 2.48 26.16
N GLY A 168 0.33 2.82 26.47
CA GLY A 168 1.50 2.50 25.66
C GLY A 168 1.68 0.99 25.49
N MET A 169 1.67 0.23 26.58
CA MET A 169 1.77 -1.23 26.54
C MET A 169 0.65 -1.87 25.71
N ILE A 170 -0.60 -1.43 25.90
CA ILE A 170 -1.75 -1.95 25.15
C ILE A 170 -1.57 -1.69 23.64
N ARG A 171 -1.12 -0.49 23.27
CA ARG A 171 -0.85 -0.14 21.87
C ARG A 171 0.22 -1.04 21.27
N GLU A 172 1.33 -1.24 21.97
CA GLU A 172 2.43 -2.08 21.47
C GLU A 172 2.00 -3.54 21.29
N TYR A 173 1.25 -4.07 22.25
CA TYR A 173 0.70 -5.41 22.17
C TYR A 173 -0.24 -5.57 20.96
N ASN A 174 -1.11 -4.59 20.72
CA ASN A 174 -2.00 -4.61 19.56
C ASN A 174 -1.24 -4.53 18.23
N ILE A 175 -0.22 -3.65 18.13
CA ILE A 175 0.64 -3.54 16.94
C ILE A 175 1.39 -4.86 16.68
N ALA A 176 1.90 -5.51 17.73
CA ALA A 176 2.58 -6.79 17.59
C ALA A 176 1.64 -7.90 17.08
N GLN A 177 0.37 -7.90 17.46
CA GLN A 177 -0.61 -8.90 16.98
C GLN A 177 -0.99 -8.72 15.50
N ILE A 178 -1.17 -7.47 15.05
CA ILE A 178 -1.53 -7.21 13.64
C ILE A 178 -0.34 -7.32 12.69
N ALA A 179 0.88 -7.43 13.22
CA ALA A 179 2.13 -7.51 12.46
C ALA A 179 2.13 -8.60 11.36
N ALA A 180 1.52 -9.76 11.62
CA ALA A 180 1.43 -10.85 10.65
C ALA A 180 0.54 -10.50 9.44
N VAL A 181 -0.44 -9.61 9.63
CA VAL A 181 -1.48 -9.27 8.64
C VAL A 181 -1.15 -7.96 7.89
N MET A 182 -0.34 -7.07 8.48
CA MET A 182 -0.01 -5.78 7.87
C MET A 182 0.93 -5.93 6.66
N SER A 183 0.35 -6.18 5.49
CA SER A 183 1.01 -6.06 4.18
C SER A 183 0.75 -4.66 3.60
N ASN A 184 1.76 -3.78 3.65
CA ASN A 184 1.63 -2.37 3.23
C ASN A 184 1.82 -2.13 1.72
N GLY A 185 1.59 -3.15 0.88
CA GLY A 185 1.71 -3.03 -0.57
C GLY A 185 0.48 -3.60 -1.28
N ARG A 186 -0.12 -2.82 -2.19
CA ARG A 186 -1.08 -3.36 -3.17
C ARG A 186 -0.33 -3.82 -4.41
N PHE A 187 -0.64 -5.02 -4.90
CA PHE A 187 -0.16 -5.46 -6.19
C PHE A 187 -0.92 -4.72 -7.30
N ILE A 188 -0.20 -4.09 -8.21
CA ILE A 188 -0.77 -3.49 -9.42
C ILE A 188 -0.21 -4.29 -10.59
N GLU A 189 -1.10 -4.99 -11.30
CA GLU A 189 -0.73 -5.64 -12.56
C GLU A 189 -0.18 -4.58 -13.53
N PRO A 190 0.94 -4.84 -14.24
CA PRO A 190 1.52 -3.88 -15.18
C PRO A 190 0.52 -3.30 -16.20
N SER A 191 -0.47 -4.09 -16.61
CA SER A 191 -1.56 -3.65 -17.51
C SER A 191 -2.47 -2.57 -16.92
N ARG A 192 -2.56 -2.45 -15.58
CA ARG A 192 -3.35 -1.46 -14.85
C ARG A 192 -2.53 -0.27 -14.35
N ASN A 193 -1.23 -0.24 -14.60
CA ASN A 193 -0.37 0.89 -14.23
C ASN A 193 -0.62 2.11 -15.13
N VAL A 194 -0.98 1.88 -16.41
CA VAL A 194 -1.35 2.92 -17.36
C VAL A 194 -2.70 3.52 -16.93
N GLY A 195 -2.73 4.82 -16.62
CA GLY A 195 -3.94 5.57 -16.24
C GLY A 195 -4.20 5.72 -14.73
N GLN A 196 -3.38 5.13 -13.84
CA GLN A 196 -3.47 5.39 -12.39
C GLN A 196 -2.61 6.56 -11.91
N THR A 197 -1.68 7.03 -12.75
CA THR A 197 -0.87 8.22 -12.45
C THR A 197 -1.42 9.37 -13.26
N TYR A 198 -2.15 10.26 -12.60
CA TYR A 198 -2.57 11.55 -13.15
C TYR A 198 -1.34 12.34 -13.64
N PRO A 199 -1.47 13.16 -14.70
CA PRO A 199 -2.69 13.90 -15.03
C PRO A 199 -3.43 13.45 -16.30
N MET A 200 -4.77 13.44 -16.19
CA MET A 200 -5.74 13.10 -17.24
C MET A 200 -5.66 13.93 -18.53
N TRP A 201 -4.92 15.04 -18.59
CA TRP A 201 -4.88 15.88 -19.79
C TRP A 201 -4.16 15.23 -20.99
N GLN A 202 -3.37 14.17 -20.77
CA GLN A 202 -2.76 13.38 -21.84
C GLN A 202 -3.64 12.23 -22.34
N TYR A 203 -4.76 11.93 -21.65
CA TYR A 203 -5.61 10.78 -21.92
C TYR A 203 -7.09 11.18 -21.95
N GLY A 204 -7.73 11.11 -23.13
CA GLY A 204 -9.14 11.44 -23.32
C GLY A 204 -9.42 12.95 -23.37
N GLY A 205 -9.00 13.61 -24.46
CA GLY A 205 -9.36 15.00 -24.73
C GLY A 205 -10.83 15.18 -25.18
N ILE A 206 -11.31 16.43 -25.18
CA ILE A 206 -12.58 16.78 -25.83
C ILE A 206 -12.37 16.80 -27.35
N ARG A 207 -13.30 16.21 -28.13
CA ARG A 207 -13.27 16.35 -29.59
C ARG A 207 -13.59 17.81 -29.96
N PRO A 208 -12.76 18.47 -30.79
CA PRO A 208 -13.02 19.85 -31.19
C PRO A 208 -14.27 19.93 -32.08
N GLU A 209 -14.95 21.07 -32.01
CA GLU A 209 -16.17 21.40 -32.79
C GLU A 209 -16.04 21.20 -34.31
N LEU A 210 -14.81 21.27 -34.83
CA LEU A 210 -14.48 21.14 -36.26
C LEU A 210 -14.59 19.71 -36.82
N MET A 211 -14.80 18.69 -35.98
CA MET A 211 -14.88 17.28 -36.41
C MET A 211 -16.30 16.81 -36.79
N MET A 212 -17.29 17.70 -36.72
CA MET A 212 -18.67 17.41 -37.10
C MET A 212 -18.91 17.65 -38.60
N LYS A 213 -19.72 16.80 -39.26
CA LYS A 213 -20.04 17.00 -40.68
C LYS A 213 -21.09 18.12 -40.86
N SER A 214 -20.67 19.21 -41.52
CA SER A 214 -21.44 20.45 -41.73
C SER A 214 -22.79 20.29 -42.44
N ASP A 215 -22.98 19.25 -43.27
CA ASP A 215 -24.20 19.11 -44.10
C ASP A 215 -25.46 18.75 -43.28
N ALA A 216 -25.30 18.19 -42.07
CA ALA A 216 -26.41 17.73 -41.23
C ALA A 216 -26.88 18.76 -40.17
N PHE A 217 -26.28 19.95 -40.10
CA PHE A 217 -26.63 20.98 -39.11
C PHE A 217 -27.52 22.09 -39.68
N ALA A 218 -28.57 22.40 -38.93
CA ALA A 218 -29.21 23.70 -38.88
C ALA A 218 -28.34 24.63 -38.05
N GLU A 219 -28.39 25.92 -38.33
CA GLU A 219 -27.66 27.04 -37.69
C GLU A 219 -27.94 27.20 -36.17
N PHE A 220 -28.55 26.22 -35.50
CA PHE A 220 -28.81 26.22 -34.06
C PHE A 220 -27.53 26.32 -33.22
N PHE A 221 -26.40 25.82 -33.73
CA PHE A 221 -25.12 25.81 -33.01
C PHE A 221 -24.08 26.82 -33.54
N TYR A 222 -24.36 27.54 -34.63
CA TYR A 222 -23.44 28.51 -35.24
C TYR A 222 -24.18 29.79 -35.65
N SER A 223 -23.64 30.96 -35.34
CA SER A 223 -24.19 32.24 -35.83
C SER A 223 -23.79 32.47 -37.29
N THR A 224 -24.75 32.55 -38.20
CA THR A 224 -24.53 32.90 -39.62
C THR A 224 -24.93 34.34 -39.92
N SER A 225 -24.61 34.79 -41.13
CA SER A 225 -24.90 36.15 -41.60
C SER A 225 -26.42 36.36 -41.78
N SER A 226 -26.93 37.57 -41.54
CA SER A 226 -28.37 37.88 -41.54
C SER A 226 -29.07 37.76 -42.89
N THR A 227 -28.38 37.31 -43.94
CA THR A 227 -28.87 37.26 -45.32
C THR A 227 -29.04 35.84 -45.86
N ASP A 228 -28.63 34.81 -45.11
CA ASP A 228 -28.74 33.42 -45.54
C ASP A 228 -30.08 32.79 -45.11
N SER A 229 -30.61 31.89 -45.95
CA SER A 229 -31.85 31.18 -45.64
C SER A 229 -31.61 30.16 -44.52
N GLN A 230 -32.35 30.30 -43.41
CA GLN A 230 -32.20 29.41 -42.26
C GLN A 230 -32.61 27.97 -42.60
N LYS A 231 -31.64 27.06 -42.58
CA LYS A 231 -31.92 25.61 -42.71
C LYS A 231 -32.51 25.12 -41.40
N THR A 232 -33.76 24.67 -41.40
CA THR A 232 -34.39 24.05 -40.24
C THR A 232 -34.05 22.56 -40.19
N VAL A 233 -33.76 22.03 -39.00
CA VAL A 233 -33.47 20.61 -38.80
C VAL A 233 -34.70 19.90 -38.24
N ASP A 234 -34.97 18.71 -38.78
CA ASP A 234 -36.01 17.81 -38.30
C ASP A 234 -35.76 17.39 -36.84
N PRO A 235 -36.75 17.50 -35.93
CA PRO A 235 -36.69 17.01 -34.56
C PRO A 235 -36.12 15.59 -34.40
N PHE A 236 -36.32 14.70 -35.37
CA PHE A 236 -35.74 13.36 -35.36
C PHE A 236 -34.20 13.38 -35.35
N ASN A 237 -33.58 14.28 -36.12
CA ASN A 237 -32.12 14.42 -36.17
C ASN A 237 -31.56 15.02 -34.86
N LEU A 238 -32.24 15.99 -34.25
CA LEU A 238 -31.82 16.56 -32.95
C LEU A 238 -31.79 15.51 -31.85
N ARG A 239 -32.75 14.57 -31.85
CA ARG A 239 -32.78 13.45 -30.89
C ARG A 239 -31.65 12.46 -31.12
N ILE A 240 -31.21 12.25 -32.37
CA ILE A 240 -30.05 11.40 -32.68
C ILE A 240 -28.78 12.04 -32.14
N PHE A 241 -28.56 13.34 -32.34
CA PHE A 241 -27.42 14.05 -31.76
C PHE A 241 -27.43 14.00 -30.23
N ALA A 242 -28.58 14.21 -29.60
CA ALA A 242 -28.74 14.09 -28.15
C ALA A 242 -28.44 12.66 -27.64
N LYS A 243 -28.87 11.63 -28.39
CA LYS A 243 -28.60 10.23 -28.06
C LYS A 243 -27.12 9.89 -28.18
N LEU A 244 -26.46 10.34 -29.25
CA LEU A 244 -25.04 10.06 -29.52
C LEU A 244 -24.11 10.86 -28.61
N GLY A 245 -24.48 12.09 -28.23
CA GLY A 245 -23.72 12.88 -27.25
C GLY A 245 -23.72 12.25 -25.86
N ARG A 246 -24.79 11.53 -25.47
CA ARG A 246 -24.94 10.88 -24.15
C ARG A 246 -24.29 9.50 -24.01
N GLN A 247 -23.54 9.02 -25.00
CA GLN A 247 -22.90 7.70 -24.93
C GLN A 247 -21.56 7.77 -24.19
N MET A 248 -21.34 6.81 -23.28
CA MET A 248 -20.04 6.66 -22.63
C MET A 248 -19.06 5.98 -23.58
N VAL A 249 -17.82 6.48 -23.59
CA VAL A 249 -16.72 5.98 -24.42
C VAL A 249 -15.71 5.21 -23.53
N PRO A 250 -15.05 4.14 -24.02
CA PRO A 250 -13.99 3.46 -23.27
C PRO A 250 -12.86 4.38 -22.80
N ASN A 251 -12.25 4.02 -21.67
CA ASN A 251 -11.09 4.74 -21.13
C ASN A 251 -9.95 4.75 -22.17
N LEU A 252 -9.36 5.93 -22.44
CA LEU A 252 -8.32 6.28 -23.46
C LEU A 252 -8.82 6.96 -24.74
N GLU A 253 -10.10 6.86 -25.08
CA GLU A 253 -10.67 7.51 -26.27
C GLU A 253 -11.19 8.93 -25.97
N ALA A 254 -11.26 9.78 -27.00
CA ALA A 254 -11.76 11.15 -26.86
C ALA A 254 -13.27 11.18 -26.60
N PHE A 255 -13.73 12.07 -25.69
CA PHE A 255 -15.14 12.22 -25.34
C PHE A 255 -16.00 12.57 -26.57
N GLY A 256 -17.05 11.78 -26.83
CA GLY A 256 -17.93 11.89 -27.99
C GLY A 256 -18.02 10.59 -28.80
N THR A 257 -19.11 10.41 -29.54
CA THR A 257 -19.36 9.18 -30.32
C THR A 257 -18.83 9.31 -31.74
N ALA A 258 -17.99 8.38 -32.18
CA ALA A 258 -17.57 8.29 -33.58
C ALA A 258 -18.77 7.84 -34.45
N GLY A 259 -19.07 8.60 -35.51
CA GLY A 259 -20.27 8.36 -36.32
C GLY A 259 -20.04 8.54 -37.81
N ASP A 260 -20.35 7.52 -38.60
CA ASP A 260 -20.12 7.54 -40.06
C ASP A 260 -21.05 8.50 -40.81
N VAL A 261 -22.32 8.58 -40.37
CA VAL A 261 -23.40 9.30 -41.08
C VAL A 261 -23.50 10.77 -40.68
N LYS A 262 -23.17 11.14 -39.44
CA LYS A 262 -23.35 12.50 -38.88
C LYS A 262 -22.04 13.17 -38.42
N GLY A 263 -20.91 12.50 -38.63
CA GLY A 263 -19.60 12.92 -38.13
C GLY A 263 -19.39 12.52 -36.68
N ASP A 264 -18.22 12.87 -36.16
CA ASP A 264 -17.86 12.60 -34.77
C ASP A 264 -18.61 13.57 -33.87
N VAL A 265 -19.51 13.05 -33.02
CA VAL A 265 -20.41 13.86 -32.22
C VAL A 265 -19.79 14.17 -30.85
N PRO A 266 -19.45 15.44 -30.53
CA PRO A 266 -18.90 15.82 -29.24
C PRO A 266 -19.93 15.76 -28.10
N ASP A 267 -19.46 15.54 -26.89
CA ASP A 267 -20.29 15.45 -25.68
C ASP A 267 -20.92 16.81 -25.28
N TRP A 268 -20.24 17.93 -25.56
CA TRP A 268 -20.71 19.28 -25.17
C TRP A 268 -22.05 19.68 -25.82
N ILE A 269 -22.48 19.00 -26.89
CA ILE A 269 -23.80 19.23 -27.49
C ILE A 269 -24.89 19.04 -26.45
N THR A 270 -24.71 18.13 -25.50
CA THR A 270 -25.66 17.91 -24.41
C THR A 270 -25.86 19.15 -23.52
N MET A 271 -24.88 20.04 -23.45
CA MET A 271 -24.92 21.27 -22.66
C MET A 271 -25.66 22.41 -23.37
N ALA A 272 -25.74 22.36 -24.70
CA ALA A 272 -26.35 23.40 -25.53
C ALA A 272 -27.75 23.03 -26.05
N LEU A 273 -28.32 21.90 -25.64
CA LEU A 273 -29.66 21.50 -26.06
C LEU A 273 -30.74 22.29 -25.30
N PRO A 274 -31.76 22.83 -25.99
CA PRO A 274 -32.86 23.52 -25.36
C PRO A 274 -33.75 22.54 -24.58
N GLU A 275 -34.34 23.01 -23.48
CA GLU A 275 -35.27 22.22 -22.66
C GLU A 275 -36.41 21.65 -23.53
N GLY A 276 -36.68 20.35 -23.42
CA GLY A 276 -37.74 19.66 -24.19
C GLY A 276 -37.25 18.78 -25.36
N VAL A 277 -35.95 18.78 -25.70
CA VAL A 277 -35.39 17.79 -26.63
C VAL A 277 -35.11 16.49 -25.88
N GLU A 278 -36.14 15.67 -25.71
CA GLU A 278 -36.01 14.34 -25.12
C GLU A 278 -35.65 13.29 -26.16
N SER A 279 -34.58 12.53 -25.91
CA SER A 279 -34.27 11.34 -26.69
C SER A 279 -35.19 10.20 -26.25
N GLY A 280 -36.28 9.98 -26.99
CA GLY A 280 -37.22 8.89 -26.69
C GLY A 280 -38.60 9.10 -27.33
N PRO A 281 -39.50 8.11 -27.22
CA PRO A 281 -40.90 8.28 -27.59
C PRO A 281 -41.55 9.33 -26.65
N ILE A 282 -42.21 10.35 -27.22
CA ILE A 282 -43.02 11.30 -26.46
C ILE A 282 -44.23 10.55 -25.92
N ARG A 283 -44.53 10.64 -24.62
CA ARG A 283 -45.82 10.18 -24.10
C ARG A 283 -46.89 11.21 -24.47
N ASP A 284 -48.01 10.75 -25.03
CA ASP A 284 -49.20 11.57 -25.20
C ASP A 284 -49.58 12.21 -23.85
N GLN A 285 -49.86 13.51 -23.86
CA GLN A 285 -50.17 14.29 -22.67
C GLN A 285 -51.26 13.59 -21.83
N TRP A 286 -50.96 13.29 -20.56
CA TRP A 286 -51.97 12.78 -19.63
C TRP A 286 -53.08 13.84 -19.43
N PRO A 287 -54.37 13.46 -19.46
CA PRO A 287 -55.45 14.41 -19.22
C PRO A 287 -55.36 15.02 -17.80
N PRO A 288 -55.91 16.23 -17.57
CA PRO A 288 -55.77 16.95 -16.30
C PRO A 288 -56.26 16.11 -15.12
N THR A 289 -55.43 15.99 -14.08
CA THR A 289 -55.75 15.20 -12.89
C THR A 289 -56.65 15.98 -11.93
N LYS A 290 -57.77 15.38 -11.52
CA LYS A 290 -58.64 15.89 -10.44
C LYS A 290 -58.49 14.96 -9.24
N TYR A 291 -58.42 15.51 -8.02
CA TYR A 291 -58.35 14.71 -6.79
C TYR A 291 -59.67 14.81 -6.03
N ALA A 292 -60.10 13.72 -5.39
CA ALA A 292 -61.17 13.73 -4.41
C ALA A 292 -60.66 14.26 -3.06
N ASP A 293 -61.56 14.72 -2.20
CA ASP A 293 -61.22 15.29 -0.88
C ASP A 293 -60.51 14.31 0.07
N ASN A 294 -60.53 13.01 -0.26
CA ASN A 294 -59.79 11.96 0.45
C ASN A 294 -58.38 11.70 -0.13
N GLY A 295 -57.93 12.53 -1.07
CA GLY A 295 -56.59 12.46 -1.68
C GLY A 295 -56.44 11.45 -2.80
N ASN A 296 -57.48 10.68 -3.15
CA ASN A 296 -57.42 9.76 -4.29
C ASN A 296 -57.62 10.50 -5.62
N LEU A 297 -56.86 10.08 -6.64
CA LEU A 297 -56.97 10.59 -8.00
C LEU A 297 -58.31 10.16 -8.61
N LEU A 298 -59.16 11.12 -8.97
CA LEU A 298 -60.33 10.91 -9.80
C LEU A 298 -59.88 10.95 -11.26
N THR A 299 -59.59 9.79 -11.82
CA THR A 299 -59.56 9.64 -13.28
C THR A 299 -61.00 9.65 -13.78
N LEU A 300 -61.35 10.56 -14.69
CA LEU A 300 -62.56 10.43 -15.51
C LEU A 300 -62.41 9.26 -16.48
#